data_AF-B8LXY5-F1
#
_entry.id   AF-B8LXY5-F1
#
_cell.length_a   1.000
_cell.length_b   1.000
_cell.length_c   1.000
_cell.angle_alpha   90.00
_cell.angle_beta   90.00
_cell.angle_gamma   90.00
#
_symmetry.space_group_name_H-M   'P 1'
#
loop_
_entity.id
_entity.type
_entity.pdbx_description
1 polymer ?
#
loop_
_entity_poly.entity_id
_entity_poly.type
_entity_poly.pdbx_seq_one_letter_code
_entity_poly.pdbx_strand_id
1 'polypeptide(L)'
;MVCTNGVSDKPIYYFGIELEMFAIFKSGDSREITTEINARDKLIRAADEIVQLYNEAISGGSPPGEVGVKYPVMIRPPWGTEIVESYPTRWEINCVWEIHDDRSLYMFGVEQCDGWPVEFASPIFDYSNMLSGNGIVDGPYVYPWLNSIKKLFSVLHENTIVLADDECSLQVSVSANEYYGWENLDQVKSLAKSILYFEGAIRSFLPYHRRNTAYAKWNGLLTRITSTVARWNPHFENTSGIESRIALVDACTDVEGLVELMNNGTKRWSWNFTNLEADADSDLIRGRVEFRSPPAVDDWRECVAWIHFAIEFVHASISMKATIRRLGAFGRDSKGLVRFIDSVAPLMSADEKAAYRRELGLLEH
;
A
#
# COMPACT_ATOMS: atom_id res chain seq x y z
N MET A 1 26.04 -23.88 9.04
CA MET A 1 25.86 -22.51 9.55
C MET A 1 25.12 -22.66 10.87
N VAL A 2 25.82 -22.51 11.99
CA VAL A 2 25.30 -22.78 13.33
C VAL A 2 24.65 -21.49 13.82
N CYS A 3 23.33 -21.47 13.94
CA CYS A 3 22.61 -20.34 14.55
C CYS A 3 22.92 -20.37 16.05
N THR A 4 23.79 -19.46 16.49
CA THR A 4 24.04 -19.22 17.90
C THR A 4 22.79 -18.66 18.56
N ASN A 5 22.42 -19.20 19.73
CA ASN A 5 21.36 -18.73 20.64
C ASN A 5 21.69 -17.35 21.25
N GLY A 6 21.93 -16.35 20.41
CA GLY A 6 21.94 -14.95 20.81
C GLY A 6 20.49 -14.49 20.94
N VAL A 7 20.19 -13.77 22.02
CA VAL A 7 19.01 -12.91 22.09
C VAL A 7 18.92 -12.17 20.76
N SER A 8 17.92 -12.54 19.96
CA SER A 8 17.73 -11.96 18.64
C SER A 8 17.40 -10.51 18.86
N ASP A 9 18.37 -9.63 18.67
CA ASP A 9 18.14 -8.21 18.45
C ASP A 9 17.21 -8.14 17.24
N LYS A 10 15.89 -8.13 17.51
CA LYS A 10 14.90 -7.92 16.47
C LYS A 10 15.29 -6.60 15.83
N PRO A 11 15.54 -6.54 14.51
CA PRO A 11 15.79 -5.28 13.87
C PRO A 11 14.58 -4.38 14.15
N ILE A 12 14.84 -3.22 14.78
CA ILE A 12 13.79 -2.31 15.22
C ILE A 12 13.42 -1.43 14.02
N TYR A 13 12.74 -2.04 13.04
CA TYR A 13 12.10 -1.28 11.97
C TYR A 13 10.66 -0.94 12.39
N TYR A 14 10.30 0.33 12.24
CA TYR A 14 8.93 0.80 12.39
C TYR A 14 8.35 1.02 11.00
N PHE A 15 7.25 0.34 10.67
CA PHE A 15 6.63 0.48 9.36
C PHE A 15 5.38 1.34 9.45
N GLY A 16 5.37 2.45 8.70
CA GLY A 16 4.19 3.26 8.43
C GLY A 16 3.49 2.73 7.18
N ILE A 17 2.17 2.58 7.24
CA ILE A 17 1.35 2.05 6.15
C ILE A 17 0.21 2.99 5.86
N GLU A 18 0.04 3.32 4.60
CA GLU A 18 -1.16 4.01 4.12
C GLU A 18 -1.76 3.24 2.95
N LEU A 19 -3.08 3.20 2.91
CA LEU A 19 -3.86 2.48 1.91
C LEU A 19 -4.59 3.49 1.06
N GLU A 20 -4.42 3.37 -0.25
CA GLU A 20 -5.29 4.04 -1.20
C GLU A 20 -6.12 2.98 -1.91
N MET A 21 -7.43 3.07 -1.79
CA MET A 21 -8.37 2.17 -2.45
C MET A 21 -9.20 2.95 -3.46
N PHE A 22 -9.04 2.61 -4.74
CA PHE A 22 -9.92 3.08 -5.79
C PHE A 22 -11.00 2.03 -6.06
N ALA A 23 -12.26 2.40 -5.84
CA ALA A 23 -13.40 1.52 -6.03
C ALA A 23 -14.60 2.27 -6.64
N ILE A 24 -15.47 1.52 -7.34
CA ILE A 24 -16.71 2.05 -7.89
C ILE A 24 -17.89 1.58 -7.02
N PHE A 25 -18.74 2.51 -6.59
CA PHE A 25 -19.88 2.22 -5.71
C PHE A 25 -21.20 2.34 -6.46
N LYS A 26 -22.17 1.50 -6.09
CA LYS A 26 -23.56 1.66 -6.53
C LYS A 26 -24.50 1.65 -5.33
N SER A 27 -25.49 2.53 -5.34
CA SER A 27 -26.49 2.59 -4.27
C SER A 27 -27.36 1.35 -4.31
N GLY A 28 -27.65 0.81 -3.13
CA GLY A 28 -28.61 -0.27 -2.97
C GLY A 28 -30.05 0.15 -3.32
N ASP A 29 -30.39 1.44 -3.23
CA ASP A 29 -31.72 1.94 -3.57
C ASP A 29 -31.77 2.55 -4.97
N SER A 30 -32.20 1.72 -5.93
CA SER A 30 -32.43 2.12 -7.33
C SER A 30 -33.42 3.29 -7.53
N ARG A 31 -34.19 3.68 -6.50
CA ARG A 31 -35.28 4.66 -6.63
C ARG A 31 -34.83 6.12 -6.53
N GLU A 32 -33.62 6.41 -6.07
CA GLU A 32 -33.17 7.80 -5.85
C GLU A 32 -32.43 8.44 -7.04
N ILE A 33 -32.04 7.67 -8.06
CA ILE A 33 -31.14 8.18 -9.12
C ILE A 33 -31.89 8.91 -10.26
N THR A 34 -33.22 8.95 -10.26
CA THR A 34 -34.04 9.42 -11.40
C THR A 34 -34.34 10.93 -11.45
N THR A 35 -33.69 11.78 -10.65
CA THR A 35 -33.90 13.24 -10.71
C THR A 35 -32.70 13.98 -11.33
N GLU A 36 -32.97 15.15 -11.93
CA GLU A 36 -32.09 16.05 -12.72
C GLU A 36 -30.86 16.63 -11.96
N ILE A 37 -30.35 15.89 -10.99
CA ILE A 37 -29.13 16.22 -10.28
C ILE A 37 -27.95 15.78 -11.15
N ASN A 38 -27.01 16.69 -11.40
CA ASN A 38 -25.79 16.39 -12.15
C ASN A 38 -24.99 15.25 -11.46
N ALA A 39 -24.21 14.48 -12.22
CA ALA A 39 -23.44 13.33 -11.67
C ALA A 39 -22.50 13.74 -10.53
N ARG A 40 -22.02 14.98 -10.61
CA ARG A 40 -21.15 15.65 -9.64
C ARG A 40 -21.78 15.70 -8.23
N ASP A 41 -22.99 16.21 -8.11
CA ASP A 41 -23.71 16.35 -6.83
C ASP A 41 -24.14 15.00 -6.25
N LYS A 42 -24.37 13.99 -7.12
CA LYS A 42 -24.62 12.61 -6.68
C LYS A 42 -23.40 12.00 -6.00
N LEU A 43 -22.20 12.20 -6.56
CA LEU A 43 -20.97 11.71 -5.95
C LEU A 43 -20.70 12.36 -4.59
N ILE A 44 -20.89 13.69 -4.48
CA ILE A 44 -20.73 14.38 -3.20
C ILE A 44 -21.63 13.74 -2.13
N ARG A 45 -22.91 13.54 -2.44
CA ARG A 45 -23.88 12.98 -1.49
C ARG A 45 -23.50 11.57 -1.06
N ALA A 46 -23.11 10.71 -2.00
CA ALA A 46 -22.70 9.35 -1.69
C ALA A 46 -21.45 9.33 -0.78
N ALA A 47 -20.46 10.19 -1.07
CA ALA A 47 -19.27 10.31 -0.23
C ALA A 47 -19.60 10.86 1.17
N ASP A 48 -20.43 11.91 1.27
CA ASP A 48 -20.89 12.47 2.54
C ASP A 48 -21.69 11.43 3.36
N GLU A 49 -22.50 10.61 2.70
CA GLU A 49 -23.25 9.53 3.33
C GLU A 49 -22.32 8.44 3.88
N ILE A 50 -21.32 7.99 3.11
CA ILE A 50 -20.32 7.01 3.58
C ILE A 50 -19.55 7.55 4.80
N VAL A 51 -19.14 8.83 4.75
CA VAL A 51 -18.50 9.52 5.88
C VAL A 51 -19.39 9.49 7.11
N GLN A 52 -20.67 9.83 6.96
CA GLN A 52 -21.64 9.83 8.04
C GLN A 52 -21.82 8.42 8.62
N LEU A 53 -22.12 7.44 7.77
CA LEU A 53 -22.36 6.05 8.17
C LEU A 53 -21.15 5.46 8.91
N TYR A 54 -19.94 5.69 8.40
CA TYR A 54 -18.72 5.24 9.06
C TYR A 54 -18.55 5.90 10.44
N ASN A 55 -18.73 7.22 10.53
CA ASN A 55 -18.58 7.96 11.78
C ASN A 55 -19.64 7.58 12.83
N GLU A 56 -20.87 7.33 12.41
CA GLU A 56 -21.94 6.81 13.27
C GLU A 56 -21.58 5.40 13.78
N ALA A 57 -21.09 4.55 12.88
CA ALA A 57 -20.75 3.17 13.19
C ALA A 57 -19.58 3.03 14.18
N ILE A 58 -18.68 4.02 14.27
CA ILE A 58 -17.62 4.07 15.30
C ILE A 58 -18.04 4.84 16.57
N SER A 59 -19.08 5.68 16.48
CA SER A 59 -19.60 6.44 17.63
C SER A 59 -20.59 5.64 18.49
N GLY A 60 -21.19 4.58 17.95
CA GLY A 60 -22.21 3.73 18.58
C GLY A 60 -21.79 2.93 19.83
N GLY A 61 -20.65 3.25 20.43
CA GLY A 61 -20.05 2.55 21.56
C GLY A 61 -19.12 1.43 21.11
N SER A 62 -17.97 1.30 21.79
CA SER A 62 -17.05 0.19 21.53
C SER A 62 -17.75 -1.14 21.72
N PRO A 63 -17.48 -2.16 20.89
CA PRO A 63 -17.95 -3.53 21.12
C PRO A 63 -17.70 -3.95 22.58
N PRO A 64 -18.59 -4.77 23.19
CA PRO A 64 -18.38 -5.29 24.53
C PRO A 64 -16.98 -5.93 24.65
N GLY A 65 -16.09 -5.31 25.45
CA GLY A 65 -14.69 -5.74 25.59
C GLY A 65 -13.63 -4.78 25.04
N GLU A 66 -14.02 -3.75 24.28
CA GLU A 66 -13.10 -2.77 23.65
C GLU A 66 -13.15 -1.37 24.30
N VAL A 67 -13.29 -1.30 25.64
CA VAL A 67 -13.39 0.00 26.35
C VAL A 67 -12.11 0.82 26.13
N GLY A 68 -12.25 2.00 25.51
CA GLY A 68 -11.15 2.95 25.29
C GLY A 68 -10.52 2.92 23.90
N VAL A 69 -10.95 2.02 23.02
CA VAL A 69 -10.52 2.03 21.61
C VAL A 69 -11.11 3.24 20.89
N LYS A 70 -10.26 4.04 20.23
CA LYS A 70 -10.70 5.11 19.33
C LYS A 70 -10.41 4.69 17.90
N TYR A 71 -11.43 4.76 17.05
CA TYR A 71 -11.25 4.57 15.61
C TYR A 71 -10.94 5.92 14.94
N PRO A 72 -10.10 5.93 13.88
CA PRO A 72 -9.90 7.12 13.06
C PRO A 72 -11.25 7.55 12.50
N VAL A 73 -11.60 8.83 12.61
CA VAL A 73 -12.83 9.37 11.98
C VAL A 73 -12.64 9.40 10.46
N MET A 74 -13.73 9.41 9.71
CA MET A 74 -13.67 9.65 8.27
C MET A 74 -14.01 11.12 7.99
N ILE A 75 -13.27 11.73 7.07
CA ILE A 75 -13.53 13.07 6.57
C ILE A 75 -13.58 13.04 5.04
N ARG A 76 -14.23 14.07 4.49
CA ARG A 76 -14.11 14.41 3.07
C ARG A 76 -13.54 15.81 2.97
N PRO A 77 -12.33 15.99 2.41
CA PRO A 77 -11.81 17.33 2.16
C PRO A 77 -12.76 18.15 1.27
N PRO A 78 -12.82 19.48 1.43
CA PRO A 78 -13.62 20.33 0.56
C PRO A 78 -13.25 20.12 -0.91
N TRP A 79 -14.24 20.26 -1.79
CA TRP A 79 -13.98 20.04 -3.20
C TRP A 79 -13.07 21.11 -3.80
N GLY A 80 -12.06 20.65 -4.56
CA GLY A 80 -11.20 21.50 -5.38
C GLY A 80 -10.04 22.03 -4.58
N THR A 81 -9.95 21.67 -3.31
CA THR A 81 -8.68 21.61 -2.59
C THR A 81 -7.82 20.66 -3.42
N GLU A 82 -6.80 21.18 -4.09
CA GLU A 82 -5.68 20.33 -4.48
C GLU A 82 -5.33 19.56 -3.22
N ILE A 83 -5.21 18.23 -3.34
CA ILE A 83 -4.64 17.42 -2.26
C ILE A 83 -3.22 17.95 -2.16
N VAL A 84 -3.04 18.95 -1.29
CA VAL A 84 -1.73 19.27 -0.78
C VAL A 84 -1.42 18.00 -0.02
N GLU A 85 -0.55 17.16 -0.58
CA GLU A 85 0.08 16.07 0.14
C GLU A 85 0.81 16.74 1.31
N SER A 86 0.09 17.05 2.38
CA SER A 86 0.69 17.54 3.60
C SER A 86 1.33 16.31 4.19
N TYR A 87 2.62 16.15 3.97
CA TYR A 87 3.43 15.12 4.59
C TYR A 87 3.60 15.51 6.06
N PRO A 88 2.84 14.92 7.02
CA PRO A 88 3.07 15.23 8.42
C PRO A 88 4.50 14.82 8.77
N THR A 89 5.25 15.74 9.37
CA THR A 89 6.67 15.58 9.70
C THR A 89 6.94 14.63 10.87
N ARG A 90 5.88 14.05 11.47
CA ARG A 90 5.88 13.06 12.57
C ARG A 90 4.58 12.26 12.52
N TRP A 91 4.47 11.18 13.31
CA TRP A 91 3.24 10.42 13.62
C TRP A 91 2.05 11.24 14.16
N GLU A 92 2.15 12.56 14.12
CA GLU A 92 1.13 13.51 14.49
C GLU A 92 0.13 13.72 13.34
N ILE A 93 -0.81 12.77 13.27
CA ILE A 93 -2.26 13.03 13.14
C ILE A 93 -2.73 13.68 11.83
N ASN A 94 -2.67 12.94 10.73
CA ASN A 94 -3.90 12.72 9.96
C ASN A 94 -4.43 11.32 10.34
N CYS A 95 -4.98 11.22 11.56
CA CYS A 95 -5.63 10.00 12.05
C CYS A 95 -7.07 9.93 11.52
N VAL A 96 -7.24 10.15 10.23
CA VAL A 96 -8.54 10.16 9.57
C VAL A 96 -8.49 9.30 8.32
N TRP A 97 -9.60 8.63 8.05
CA TRP A 97 -9.86 8.16 6.70
C TRP A 97 -10.28 9.36 5.85
N GLU A 98 -9.78 9.43 4.63
CA GLU A 98 -10.16 10.46 3.68
C GLU A 98 -10.89 9.83 2.49
N ILE A 99 -11.95 10.49 2.05
CA ILE A 99 -12.55 10.21 0.74
C ILE A 99 -12.11 11.31 -0.22
N HIS A 100 -11.34 10.94 -1.24
CA HIS A 100 -10.91 11.80 -2.32
C HIS A 100 -11.86 11.72 -3.51
N ASP A 101 -12.15 12.90 -4.05
CA ASP A 101 -12.92 13.10 -5.27
C ASP A 101 -11.97 13.68 -6.35
N ASP A 102 -11.15 12.81 -6.93
CA ASP A 102 -10.25 13.18 -8.02
C ASP A 102 -11.03 13.15 -9.36
N ARG A 103 -10.95 14.27 -10.08
CA ARG A 103 -11.53 14.43 -11.43
C ARG A 103 -11.03 13.38 -12.42
N SER A 104 -9.82 12.85 -12.22
CA SER A 104 -9.27 11.79 -13.05
C SER A 104 -10.08 10.50 -12.95
N LEU A 105 -10.77 10.27 -11.84
CA LEU A 105 -11.54 9.06 -11.57
C LEU A 105 -12.84 8.98 -12.40
N TYR A 106 -13.39 10.13 -12.80
CA TYR A 106 -14.62 10.19 -13.62
C TYR A 106 -14.42 9.68 -15.04
N MET A 107 -13.18 9.69 -15.55
CA MET A 107 -12.89 9.09 -16.86
C MET A 107 -13.13 7.57 -16.88
N PHE A 108 -13.18 6.92 -15.70
CA PHE A 108 -13.37 5.48 -15.55
C PHE A 108 -14.81 5.14 -15.14
N GLY A 109 -15.45 5.96 -14.29
CA GLY A 109 -16.79 5.68 -13.77
C GLY A 109 -17.97 6.05 -14.68
N VAL A 110 -17.82 7.02 -15.60
CA VAL A 110 -18.99 7.58 -16.33
C VAL A 110 -19.56 6.64 -17.39
N GLU A 111 -18.77 5.69 -17.91
CA GLU A 111 -19.26 4.73 -18.90
C GLU A 111 -19.81 3.42 -18.27
N GLN A 112 -19.58 3.20 -16.98
CA GLN A 112 -19.94 1.96 -16.29
C GLN A 112 -21.13 2.13 -15.32
N CYS A 113 -22.31 1.65 -15.76
CA CYS A 113 -23.36 1.10 -14.88
C CYS A 113 -23.92 1.96 -13.72
N ASP A 114 -23.96 3.29 -13.85
CA ASP A 114 -24.40 4.22 -12.79
C ASP A 114 -23.54 4.15 -11.51
N GLY A 115 -22.27 3.77 -11.64
CA GLY A 115 -21.32 3.66 -10.54
C GLY A 115 -20.65 4.99 -10.17
N TRP A 116 -20.19 5.09 -8.93
CA TRP A 116 -19.50 6.25 -8.36
C TRP A 116 -18.05 5.91 -8.04
N PRO A 117 -17.08 6.44 -8.80
CA PRO A 117 -15.68 6.19 -8.54
C PRO A 117 -15.24 7.00 -7.32
N VAL A 118 -14.73 6.33 -6.29
CA VAL A 118 -14.27 6.94 -5.03
C VAL A 118 -12.89 6.41 -4.69
N GLU A 119 -12.02 7.30 -4.24
CA GLU A 119 -10.71 6.94 -3.68
C GLU A 119 -10.72 7.14 -2.16
N PHE A 120 -10.41 6.07 -1.42
CA PHE A 120 -10.24 6.13 0.03
C PHE A 120 -8.74 6.18 0.34
N ALA A 121 -8.32 7.12 1.16
CA ALA A 121 -7.00 7.10 1.78
C ALA A 121 -7.15 6.76 3.27
N SER A 122 -6.35 5.82 3.76
CA SER A 122 -6.31 5.50 5.18
C SER A 122 -5.46 6.50 5.96
N PRO A 123 -5.65 6.61 7.28
CA PRO A 123 -4.58 7.17 8.11
C PRO A 123 -3.34 6.30 8.00
N ILE A 124 -2.19 6.85 8.41
CA ILE A 124 -0.96 6.06 8.46
C ILE A 124 -1.00 5.13 9.69
N PHE A 125 -0.97 3.83 9.45
CA PHE A 125 -0.95 2.80 10.46
C PHE A 125 0.46 2.38 10.84
N ASP A 126 0.69 2.09 12.12
CA ASP A 126 1.93 1.48 12.60
C ASP A 126 1.80 -0.04 12.59
N TYR A 127 2.57 -0.70 11.73
CA TYR A 127 2.57 -2.15 11.60
C TYR A 127 3.08 -2.87 12.85
N SER A 128 3.93 -2.23 13.67
CA SER A 128 4.39 -2.87 14.90
C SER A 128 3.25 -2.97 15.93
N ASN A 129 2.36 -1.98 15.94
CA ASN A 129 1.14 -1.96 16.76
C ASN A 129 0.03 -2.88 16.23
N MET A 130 0.17 -3.43 15.02
CA MET A 130 -0.73 -4.47 14.48
C MET A 130 -0.80 -5.73 15.36
N LEU A 131 0.28 -6.01 16.08
CA LEU A 131 0.55 -7.33 16.64
C LEU A 131 0.39 -7.40 18.15
N SER A 132 0.42 -6.26 18.82
CA SER A 132 0.16 -6.17 20.25
C SER A 132 -1.34 -6.32 20.50
N GLY A 133 -1.83 -7.56 20.50
CA GLY A 133 -3.22 -7.92 20.87
C GLY A 133 -3.66 -7.44 22.26
N ASN A 134 -2.77 -6.82 23.04
CA ASN A 134 -3.00 -6.27 24.36
C ASN A 134 -2.75 -4.75 24.46
N GLY A 135 -2.95 -4.00 23.37
CA GLY A 135 -3.44 -2.62 23.40
C GLY A 135 -2.92 -1.68 24.51
N ILE A 136 -1.60 -1.54 24.65
CA ILE A 136 -1.03 -0.37 25.32
C ILE A 136 0.16 0.08 24.46
N VAL A 137 -0.15 0.92 23.47
CA VAL A 137 0.86 1.78 22.85
C VAL A 137 0.98 2.98 23.79
N ASP A 138 2.20 3.30 24.23
CA ASP A 138 2.47 4.41 25.17
C ASP A 138 1.88 5.73 24.65
N GLY A 139 0.68 6.07 25.14
CA GLY A 139 -0.14 7.19 24.69
C GLY A 139 -1.62 6.97 25.03
N PRO A 140 -2.48 8.02 25.00
CA PRO A 140 -3.87 7.89 25.42
C PRO A 140 -4.78 7.13 24.43
N TYR A 141 -4.31 6.78 23.23
CA TYR A 141 -5.17 6.24 22.16
C TYR A 141 -4.50 5.10 21.38
N VAL A 142 -5.24 3.99 21.21
CA VAL A 142 -4.88 2.86 20.34
C VAL A 142 -5.81 2.89 19.13
N TYR A 143 -5.23 2.94 17.93
CA TYR A 143 -5.96 2.82 16.66
C TYR A 143 -5.71 1.41 16.08
N PRO A 144 -6.62 0.44 16.30
CA PRO A 144 -6.45 -0.90 15.74
C PRO A 144 -6.69 -0.85 14.23
N TRP A 145 -5.62 -0.79 13.44
CA TRP A 145 -5.70 -0.66 11.98
C TRP A 145 -6.54 -1.78 11.33
N LEU A 146 -6.34 -3.04 11.76
CA LEU A 146 -7.09 -4.18 11.22
C LEU A 146 -8.59 -4.05 11.50
N ASN A 147 -8.97 -3.65 12.72
CA ASN A 147 -10.37 -3.41 13.04
C ASN A 147 -10.91 -2.18 12.30
N SER A 148 -10.08 -1.16 12.06
CA SER A 148 -10.45 0.01 11.26
C SER A 148 -10.75 -0.38 9.80
N ILE A 149 -9.93 -1.24 9.20
CA ILE A 149 -10.16 -1.79 7.86
C ILE A 149 -11.40 -2.68 7.86
N LYS A 150 -11.53 -3.64 8.79
CA LYS A 150 -12.73 -4.48 8.93
C LYS A 150 -13.99 -3.63 9.04
N LYS A 151 -13.93 -2.56 9.83
CA LYS A 151 -15.05 -1.64 10.02
C LYS A 151 -15.39 -0.88 8.75
N LEU A 152 -14.39 -0.37 8.02
CA LEU A 152 -14.58 0.25 6.72
C LEU A 152 -15.32 -0.71 5.77
N PHE A 153 -14.81 -1.92 5.56
CA PHE A 153 -15.43 -2.89 4.67
C PHE A 153 -16.83 -3.34 5.14
N SER A 154 -17.07 -3.45 6.45
CA SER A 154 -18.41 -3.73 6.99
C SER A 154 -19.41 -2.64 6.60
N VAL A 155 -19.03 -1.38 6.80
CA VAL A 155 -19.87 -0.22 6.44
C VAL A 155 -20.11 -0.17 4.94
N LEU A 156 -19.07 -0.40 4.12
CA LEU A 156 -19.22 -0.44 2.66
C LEU A 156 -20.16 -1.56 2.23
N HIS A 157 -20.01 -2.79 2.74
CA HIS A 157 -20.87 -3.92 2.36
C HIS A 157 -22.32 -3.81 2.84
N GLU A 158 -22.55 -3.20 4.01
CA GLU A 158 -23.90 -3.03 4.55
C GLU A 158 -24.71 -1.98 3.77
N ASN A 159 -24.03 -0.99 3.17
CA ASN A 159 -24.70 0.18 2.62
C ASN A 159 -24.50 0.37 1.11
N THR A 160 -23.55 -0.35 0.50
CA THR A 160 -23.16 -0.14 -0.90
C THR A 160 -22.89 -1.46 -1.61
N ILE A 161 -22.94 -1.42 -2.95
CA ILE A 161 -22.36 -2.46 -3.79
C ILE A 161 -20.98 -1.97 -4.23
N VAL A 162 -19.93 -2.64 -3.77
CA VAL A 162 -18.54 -2.39 -4.19
C VAL A 162 -18.28 -3.12 -5.51
N LEU A 163 -17.96 -2.38 -6.56
CA LEU A 163 -17.55 -2.90 -7.84
C LEU A 163 -16.02 -2.78 -7.95
N ALA A 164 -15.32 -3.88 -7.65
CA ALA A 164 -13.88 -4.02 -7.84
C ALA A 164 -13.62 -4.60 -9.24
N ASP A 165 -13.53 -3.73 -10.25
CA ASP A 165 -13.27 -4.13 -11.64
C ASP A 165 -11.79 -4.00 -12.04
N ASP A 166 -11.50 -4.22 -13.33
CA ASP A 166 -10.15 -4.16 -13.89
C ASP A 166 -9.56 -2.72 -13.92
N GLU A 167 -10.40 -1.68 -13.76
CA GLU A 167 -10.02 -0.27 -13.71
C GLU A 167 -9.73 0.19 -12.27
N CYS A 168 -10.30 -0.50 -11.29
CA CYS A 168 -10.08 -0.29 -9.87
C CYS A 168 -8.68 -0.75 -9.41
N SER A 169 -8.21 -0.25 -8.25
CA SER A 169 -6.93 -0.68 -7.68
C SER A 169 -6.78 -0.43 -6.19
N LEU A 170 -5.97 -1.27 -5.55
CA LEU A 170 -5.40 -1.01 -4.23
C LEU A 170 -3.94 -0.53 -4.38
N GLN A 171 -3.57 0.45 -3.57
CA GLN A 171 -2.20 0.89 -3.40
C GLN A 171 -1.80 0.76 -1.94
N VAL A 172 -0.58 0.27 -1.70
CA VAL A 172 -0.02 0.15 -0.35
C VAL A 172 1.25 0.99 -0.27
N SER A 173 1.18 2.08 0.47
CA SER A 173 2.28 2.99 0.72
C SER A 173 3.02 2.58 1.99
N VAL A 174 4.34 2.44 1.92
CA VAL A 174 5.18 1.95 3.03
C VAL A 174 6.33 2.92 3.31
N SER A 175 6.59 3.17 4.59
CA SER A 175 7.82 3.75 5.13
C SER A 175 8.45 2.81 6.16
N ALA A 176 9.74 2.96 6.49
CA ALA A 176 10.50 1.99 7.29
C ALA A 176 11.19 2.57 8.55
N ASN A 177 10.85 3.79 8.98
CA ASN A 177 11.33 4.36 10.23
C ASN A 177 10.22 5.07 11.03
N GLU A 178 10.58 5.49 12.25
CA GLU A 178 9.71 6.21 13.19
C GLU A 178 9.35 7.64 12.76
N TYR A 179 9.83 8.11 11.61
CA TYR A 179 9.58 9.45 11.07
C TYR A 179 8.93 9.40 9.67
N TYR A 180 8.22 8.33 9.35
CA TYR A 180 7.58 8.14 8.03
C TYR A 180 8.54 8.26 6.85
N GLY A 181 9.69 7.62 6.98
CA GLY A 181 10.76 7.69 6.01
C GLY A 181 11.65 6.46 6.01
N TRP A 182 12.91 6.68 5.66
CA TRP A 182 13.96 5.69 5.55
C TRP A 182 15.19 6.21 6.28
N GLU A 183 15.97 5.30 6.87
CA GLU A 183 17.17 5.71 7.62
C GLU A 183 18.26 6.30 6.73
N ASN A 184 18.33 5.85 5.47
CA ASN A 184 19.33 6.26 4.49
C ASN A 184 19.01 5.71 3.09
N LEU A 185 19.76 6.22 2.10
CA LEU A 185 19.66 5.81 0.70
C LEU A 185 19.91 4.31 0.48
N ASP A 186 20.74 3.66 1.29
CA ASP A 186 21.04 2.23 1.14
C ASP A 186 19.83 1.34 1.42
N GLN A 187 18.93 1.73 2.33
CA GLN A 187 17.66 1.04 2.55
C GLN A 187 16.79 1.11 1.30
N VAL A 188 16.61 2.31 0.75
CA VAL A 188 15.77 2.55 -0.45
C VAL A 188 16.35 1.83 -1.67
N LYS A 189 17.68 1.88 -1.86
CA LYS A 189 18.37 1.09 -2.89
C LYS A 189 18.18 -0.41 -2.70
N SER A 190 18.21 -0.90 -1.45
CA SER A 190 18.01 -2.32 -1.16
C SER A 190 16.60 -2.78 -1.57
N LEU A 191 15.58 -1.94 -1.33
CA LEU A 191 14.23 -2.16 -1.83
C LEU A 191 14.20 -2.14 -3.36
N ALA A 192 14.72 -1.09 -4.01
CA ALA A 192 14.75 -0.97 -5.48
C ALA A 192 15.42 -2.18 -6.17
N LYS A 193 16.56 -2.66 -5.65
CA LYS A 193 17.25 -3.86 -6.16
C LYS A 193 16.39 -5.12 -6.03
N SER A 194 15.73 -5.29 -4.89
CA SER A 194 14.88 -6.45 -4.63
C SER A 194 13.64 -6.44 -5.53
N ILE A 195 13.03 -5.27 -5.76
CA ILE A 195 11.93 -5.07 -6.71
C ILE A 195 12.36 -5.54 -8.10
N LEU A 196 13.46 -5.00 -8.63
CA LEU A 196 13.94 -5.35 -9.97
C LEU A 196 14.23 -6.85 -10.09
N TYR A 197 14.78 -7.47 -9.03
CA TYR A 197 15.15 -8.88 -9.02
C TYR A 197 13.94 -9.82 -9.01
N PHE A 198 12.93 -9.51 -8.19
CA PHE A 198 11.73 -10.34 -7.99
C PHE A 198 10.53 -9.90 -8.83
N GLU A 199 10.67 -8.90 -9.69
CA GLU A 199 9.55 -8.34 -10.45
C GLU A 199 8.75 -9.39 -11.24
N GLY A 200 9.46 -10.34 -11.86
CA GLY A 200 8.82 -11.46 -12.57
C GLY A 200 8.02 -12.38 -11.65
N ALA A 201 8.52 -12.64 -10.44
CA ALA A 201 7.82 -13.43 -9.43
C ALA A 201 6.59 -12.67 -8.92
N ILE A 202 6.71 -11.38 -8.61
CA ILE A 202 5.62 -10.53 -8.13
C ILE A 202 4.50 -10.46 -9.17
N ARG A 203 4.88 -10.22 -10.43
CA ARG A 203 3.97 -10.21 -11.56
C ARG A 203 3.20 -11.52 -11.75
N SER A 204 3.79 -12.66 -11.36
CA SER A 204 3.20 -13.98 -11.63
C SER A 204 1.93 -14.27 -10.83
N PHE A 205 1.76 -13.68 -9.65
CA PHE A 205 0.58 -13.88 -8.82
C PHE A 205 -0.47 -12.76 -8.95
N LEU A 206 -0.17 -11.67 -9.68
CA LEU A 206 -1.16 -10.66 -10.00
C LEU A 206 -2.17 -11.18 -11.05
N PRO A 207 -3.43 -10.74 -11.02
CA PRO A 207 -4.39 -11.06 -12.07
C PRO A 207 -3.98 -10.42 -13.40
N TYR A 208 -4.41 -11.02 -14.52
CA TYR A 208 -3.92 -10.67 -15.86
C TYR A 208 -4.03 -9.18 -16.19
N HIS A 209 -5.16 -8.54 -15.86
CA HIS A 209 -5.40 -7.12 -16.12
C HIS A 209 -4.41 -6.20 -15.36
N ARG A 210 -3.96 -6.58 -14.14
CA ARG A 210 -2.95 -5.83 -13.39
C ARG A 210 -1.52 -6.07 -13.84
N ARG A 211 -1.23 -7.19 -14.53
CA ARG A 211 0.14 -7.51 -15.00
C ARG A 211 0.67 -6.52 -16.03
N ASN A 212 -0.19 -5.75 -16.69
CA ASN A 212 0.17 -4.93 -17.84
C ASN A 212 -0.61 -3.60 -17.91
N THR A 213 -0.91 -2.99 -16.77
CA THR A 213 -1.64 -1.72 -16.77
C THR A 213 -0.72 -0.52 -17.06
N ALA A 214 -1.26 0.51 -17.73
CA ALA A 214 -0.55 1.76 -17.99
C ALA A 214 -0.36 2.61 -16.72
N TYR A 215 -1.11 2.31 -15.64
CA TYR A 215 -1.12 3.05 -14.38
C TYR A 215 -0.17 2.50 -13.33
N ALA A 216 0.30 1.26 -13.51
CA ALA A 216 1.28 0.60 -12.66
C ALA A 216 2.26 -0.22 -13.53
N LYS A 217 3.08 0.50 -14.31
CA LYS A 217 4.10 -0.11 -15.18
C LYS A 217 5.21 -0.74 -14.33
N TRP A 218 5.72 -1.86 -14.77
CA TRP A 218 6.85 -2.53 -14.14
C TRP A 218 8.14 -1.72 -14.22
N ASN A 219 8.83 -1.53 -13.09
CA ASN A 219 10.00 -0.66 -12.98
C ASN A 219 11.16 -1.12 -13.86
N GLY A 220 11.42 -2.44 -13.92
CA GLY A 220 12.55 -3.04 -14.62
C GLY A 220 12.20 -3.88 -15.85
N LEU A 221 10.97 -4.40 -15.96
CA LEU A 221 10.53 -5.26 -17.07
C LEU A 221 9.64 -4.51 -18.06
N LEU A 222 9.55 -5.07 -19.26
CA LEU A 222 8.62 -4.61 -20.27
C LEU A 222 7.16 -4.77 -19.80
N THR A 223 6.45 -3.65 -19.79
CA THR A 223 4.99 -3.62 -19.59
C THR A 223 4.31 -3.63 -20.95
N ARG A 224 3.56 -4.70 -21.26
CA ARG A 224 2.85 -4.86 -22.54
C ARG A 224 1.40 -4.38 -22.40
N ILE A 225 1.19 -3.07 -22.50
CA ILE A 225 -0.11 -2.42 -22.28
C ILE A 225 -1.17 -2.94 -23.26
N THR A 226 -0.81 -3.10 -24.54
CA THR A 226 -1.67 -3.74 -25.54
C THR A 226 -0.87 -4.73 -26.36
N SER A 227 -1.50 -5.37 -27.35
CA SER A 227 -0.81 -6.22 -28.33
C SER A 227 0.24 -5.46 -29.16
N THR A 228 0.11 -4.13 -29.26
CA THR A 228 0.98 -3.26 -30.07
C THR A 228 1.74 -2.22 -29.26
N VAL A 229 1.32 -1.93 -28.02
CA VAL A 229 1.93 -0.92 -27.16
C VAL A 229 2.63 -1.60 -26.00
N ALA A 230 3.96 -1.42 -25.95
CA ALA A 230 4.77 -1.85 -24.83
C ALA A 230 5.61 -0.66 -24.32
N ARG A 231 5.80 -0.58 -23.01
CA ARG A 231 6.59 0.48 -22.38
C ARG A 231 7.68 -0.13 -21.50
N TRP A 232 8.89 0.34 -21.71
CA TRP A 232 10.03 0.15 -20.82
C TRP A 232 10.19 1.37 -19.94
N ASN A 233 10.86 1.18 -18.79
CA ASN A 233 11.58 2.28 -18.18
C ASN A 233 12.77 2.61 -19.11
N PRO A 234 12.83 3.82 -19.69
CA PRO A 234 13.85 4.18 -20.67
C PRO A 234 15.27 4.07 -20.08
N HIS A 235 15.43 4.25 -18.76
CA HIS A 235 16.71 4.09 -18.08
C HIS A 235 17.23 2.64 -18.07
N PHE A 236 16.35 1.67 -18.30
CA PHE A 236 16.73 0.24 -18.34
C PHE A 236 16.63 -0.39 -19.73
N GLU A 237 16.17 0.33 -20.75
CA GLU A 237 15.91 -0.21 -22.09
C GLU A 237 17.14 -0.86 -22.72
N ASN A 238 18.33 -0.28 -22.50
CA ASN A 238 19.60 -0.75 -23.09
C ASN A 238 20.45 -1.62 -22.15
N THR A 239 19.87 -2.09 -21.04
CA THR A 239 20.61 -2.92 -20.06
C THR A 239 20.60 -4.39 -20.45
N SER A 240 21.73 -5.08 -20.29
CA SER A 240 21.93 -6.47 -20.74
C SER A 240 21.38 -7.54 -19.77
N GLY A 241 20.73 -7.14 -18.67
CA GLY A 241 20.24 -8.07 -17.67
C GLY A 241 19.91 -7.40 -16.34
N ILE A 242 19.55 -8.23 -15.36
CA ILE A 242 19.19 -7.76 -14.02
C ILE A 242 20.40 -7.20 -13.28
N GLU A 243 21.58 -7.79 -13.49
CA GLU A 243 22.86 -7.38 -12.91
C GLU A 243 23.19 -5.94 -13.29
N SER A 244 23.03 -5.56 -14.56
CA SER A 244 23.29 -4.20 -15.03
C SER A 244 22.31 -3.19 -14.45
N ARG A 245 21.04 -3.55 -14.28
CA ARG A 245 20.03 -2.66 -13.67
C ARG A 245 20.31 -2.44 -12.19
N ILE A 246 20.68 -3.51 -11.47
CA ILE A 246 21.10 -3.42 -10.08
C ILE A 246 22.37 -2.56 -9.94
N ALA A 247 23.33 -2.67 -10.86
CA ALA A 247 24.51 -1.82 -10.87
C ALA A 247 24.17 -0.33 -11.08
N LEU A 248 23.16 -0.01 -11.91
CA LEU A 248 22.67 1.36 -12.05
C LEU A 248 22.06 1.88 -10.74
N VAL A 249 21.28 1.06 -10.03
CA VAL A 249 20.75 1.42 -8.69
C VAL A 249 21.88 1.64 -7.69
N ASP A 250 22.90 0.78 -7.68
CA ASP A 250 24.05 0.93 -6.80
C ASP A 250 24.81 2.25 -7.10
N ALA A 251 24.84 2.68 -8.36
CA ALA A 251 25.54 3.89 -8.82
C ALA A 251 24.83 5.22 -8.49
N CYS A 252 23.54 5.22 -8.14
CA CYS A 252 22.85 6.45 -7.70
C CYS A 252 23.54 7.03 -6.45
N THR A 253 23.77 8.34 -6.39
CA THR A 253 24.45 8.98 -5.25
C THR A 253 23.51 9.65 -4.26
N ASP A 254 22.26 9.87 -4.66
CA ASP A 254 21.24 10.64 -3.95
C ASP A 254 19.84 10.05 -4.23
N VAL A 255 18.83 10.59 -3.53
CA VAL A 255 17.43 10.14 -3.61
C VAL A 255 16.84 10.51 -4.97
N GLU A 256 17.08 11.72 -5.43
CA GLU A 256 16.56 12.26 -6.68
C GLU A 256 17.02 11.42 -7.87
N GLY A 257 18.30 11.06 -7.93
CA GLY A 257 18.84 10.18 -8.96
C GLY A 257 18.26 8.77 -8.91
N LEU A 258 17.92 8.25 -7.72
CA LEU A 258 17.24 6.97 -7.58
C LEU A 258 15.77 7.04 -8.03
N VAL A 259 15.04 8.09 -7.64
CA VAL A 259 13.66 8.34 -8.06
C VAL A 259 13.57 8.51 -9.57
N GLU A 260 14.49 9.28 -10.16
CA GLU A 260 14.57 9.45 -11.61
C GLU A 260 14.86 8.12 -12.31
N LEU A 261 15.80 7.33 -11.79
CA LEU A 261 16.11 6.00 -12.33
C LEU A 261 14.90 5.06 -12.28
N MET A 262 14.20 5.00 -11.14
CA MET A 262 13.14 4.02 -10.89
C MET A 262 11.78 4.42 -11.46
N ASN A 263 11.51 5.72 -11.61
CA ASN A 263 10.19 6.26 -11.97
C ASN A 263 10.18 7.25 -13.13
N ASN A 264 11.34 7.69 -13.64
CA ASN A 264 11.45 8.56 -14.82
C ASN A 264 10.47 9.75 -14.75
N GLY A 265 10.45 10.44 -13.61
CA GLY A 265 9.57 11.58 -13.33
C GLY A 265 8.06 11.32 -13.32
N THR A 266 7.57 10.08 -13.22
CA THR A 266 6.11 9.79 -13.21
C THR A 266 5.72 8.81 -12.11
N LYS A 267 4.54 8.98 -11.49
CA LYS A 267 4.00 8.04 -10.49
C LYS A 267 3.45 6.70 -11.02
N ARG A 268 3.43 6.50 -12.34
CA ARG A 268 2.69 5.40 -13.00
C ARG A 268 3.47 4.07 -13.03
N TRP A 269 4.19 3.74 -11.97
CA TRP A 269 4.97 2.51 -11.88
C TRP A 269 4.46 1.60 -10.76
N SER A 270 4.72 0.31 -10.89
CA SER A 270 4.32 -0.75 -9.95
C SER A 270 4.82 -0.45 -8.55
N TRP A 271 6.05 0.05 -8.45
CA TRP A 271 6.61 0.64 -7.24
C TRP A 271 6.94 2.11 -7.51
N ASN A 272 6.30 3.01 -6.77
CA ASN A 272 6.45 4.44 -6.93
C ASN A 272 7.32 5.04 -5.82
N PHE A 273 8.42 5.69 -6.20
CA PHE A 273 9.36 6.36 -5.29
C PHE A 273 9.23 7.89 -5.35
N THR A 274 8.29 8.45 -6.12
CA THR A 274 8.22 9.92 -6.33
C THR A 274 7.96 10.73 -5.07
N ASN A 275 7.51 10.09 -3.99
CA ASN A 275 7.19 10.75 -2.74
C ASN A 275 8.39 10.75 -1.78
N LEU A 276 9.58 10.35 -2.23
CA LEU A 276 10.79 10.38 -1.41
C LEU A 276 11.49 11.72 -1.54
N GLU A 277 11.89 12.28 -0.40
CA GLU A 277 12.63 13.53 -0.30
C GLU A 277 13.81 13.37 0.67
N ALA A 278 15.01 13.78 0.26
CA ALA A 278 16.17 13.77 1.14
C ALA A 278 16.02 14.87 2.22
N ASP A 279 16.34 14.53 3.47
CA ASP A 279 16.43 15.53 4.53
C ASP A 279 17.75 16.32 4.38
N ALA A 280 17.67 17.65 4.28
CA ALA A 280 18.86 18.48 4.02
C ALA A 280 19.90 18.43 5.15
N ASP A 281 19.49 18.07 6.37
CA ASP A 281 20.30 18.15 7.57
C ASP A 281 20.69 16.76 8.13
N SER A 282 20.31 15.66 7.46
CA SER A 282 20.62 14.30 7.92
C SER A 282 20.63 13.26 6.78
N ASP A 283 21.08 12.04 7.07
CA ASP A 283 20.97 10.92 6.12
C ASP A 283 19.53 10.40 5.96
N LEU A 284 18.58 10.94 6.73
CA LEU A 284 17.18 10.51 6.68
C LEU A 284 16.55 10.89 5.34
N ILE A 285 15.66 10.01 4.88
CA ILE A 285 14.84 10.26 3.69
C ILE A 285 13.40 10.26 4.15
N ARG A 286 12.66 11.33 3.87
CA ARG A 286 11.24 11.44 4.21
C ARG A 286 10.39 10.82 3.11
N GLY A 287 9.20 10.38 3.49
CA GLY A 287 8.17 9.92 2.57
C GLY A 287 8.13 8.41 2.35
N ARG A 288 7.28 8.02 1.40
CA ARG A 288 6.80 6.64 1.25
C ARG A 288 7.14 6.08 -0.12
N VAL A 289 7.26 4.76 -0.19
CA VAL A 289 7.27 4.02 -1.46
C VAL A 289 5.92 3.32 -1.62
N GLU A 290 5.27 3.49 -2.76
CA GLU A 290 3.93 2.96 -3.01
C GLU A 290 3.97 1.70 -3.89
N PHE A 291 3.35 0.62 -3.43
CA PHE A 291 3.08 -0.56 -4.25
C PHE A 291 1.70 -0.43 -4.92
N ARG A 292 1.69 -0.10 -6.22
CA ARG A 292 0.48 0.29 -6.99
C ARG A 292 -0.10 -0.83 -7.87
N SER A 293 0.53 -2.00 -7.85
CA SER A 293 0.10 -3.14 -8.70
C SER A 293 -1.02 -4.03 -8.15
N PRO A 294 -1.31 -4.09 -6.83
CA PRO A 294 -2.45 -4.87 -6.34
C PRO A 294 -3.74 -4.58 -7.11
N PRO A 295 -4.58 -5.60 -7.37
CA PRO A 295 -5.92 -5.37 -7.87
C PRO A 295 -6.76 -4.62 -6.84
N ALA A 296 -7.91 -4.12 -7.28
CA ALA A 296 -8.94 -3.73 -6.35
C ALA A 296 -9.36 -4.92 -5.48
N VAL A 297 -9.85 -4.61 -4.29
CA VAL A 297 -10.30 -5.57 -3.30
C VAL A 297 -11.65 -5.13 -2.78
N ASP A 298 -12.57 -6.07 -2.68
CA ASP A 298 -13.88 -5.89 -2.05
C ASP A 298 -13.94 -6.54 -0.66
N ASP A 299 -13.01 -7.43 -0.30
CA ASP A 299 -12.93 -8.01 1.05
C ASP A 299 -11.70 -7.50 1.83
N TRP A 300 -11.90 -7.28 3.13
CA TRP A 300 -10.84 -6.83 4.02
C TRP A 300 -9.69 -7.82 4.12
N ARG A 301 -9.92 -9.14 3.96
CA ARG A 301 -8.84 -10.15 4.05
C ARG A 301 -7.88 -10.01 2.88
N GLU A 302 -8.39 -9.75 1.68
CA GLU A 302 -7.55 -9.54 0.50
C GLU A 302 -6.77 -8.24 0.63
N CYS A 303 -7.42 -7.15 1.07
CA CYS A 303 -6.76 -5.89 1.38
C CYS A 303 -5.58 -6.10 2.33
N VAL A 304 -5.83 -6.78 3.45
CA VAL A 304 -4.85 -7.06 4.49
C VAL A 304 -3.76 -8.02 4.00
N ALA A 305 -4.06 -9.01 3.16
CA ALA A 305 -3.05 -9.87 2.55
C ALA A 305 -2.06 -9.08 1.67
N TRP A 306 -2.53 -8.08 0.91
CA TRP A 306 -1.66 -7.23 0.11
C TRP A 306 -0.76 -6.32 0.95
N ILE A 307 -1.29 -5.82 2.07
CA ILE A 307 -0.54 -5.02 3.03
C ILE A 307 0.61 -5.85 3.62
N HIS A 308 0.30 -7.05 4.11
CA HIS A 308 1.31 -7.95 4.66
C HIS A 308 2.36 -8.34 3.63
N PHE A 309 1.94 -8.64 2.40
CA PHE A 309 2.90 -8.93 1.33
C PHE A 309 3.86 -7.76 1.11
N ALA A 310 3.36 -6.54 0.97
CA ALA A 310 4.18 -5.36 0.73
C ALA A 310 5.20 -5.16 1.86
N ILE A 311 4.76 -5.26 3.11
CA ILE A 311 5.60 -4.98 4.28
C ILE A 311 6.63 -6.07 4.50
N GLU A 312 6.26 -7.34 4.44
CA GLU A 312 7.21 -8.44 4.59
C GLU A 312 8.25 -8.41 3.46
N PHE A 313 7.85 -8.02 2.24
CA PHE A 313 8.78 -7.83 1.13
C PHE A 313 9.74 -6.65 1.36
N VAL A 314 9.24 -5.49 1.80
CA VAL A 314 10.07 -4.33 2.14
C VAL A 314 11.04 -4.67 3.27
N HIS A 315 10.53 -5.31 4.33
CA HIS A 315 11.33 -5.75 5.47
C HIS A 315 12.46 -6.70 5.05
N ALA A 316 12.16 -7.74 4.28
CA ALA A 316 13.18 -8.65 3.77
C ALA A 316 14.22 -7.92 2.90
N SER A 317 13.79 -6.95 2.10
CA SER A 317 14.65 -6.16 1.23
C SER A 317 15.66 -5.33 2.02
N ILE A 318 15.20 -4.59 3.04
CA ILE A 318 16.07 -3.72 3.85
C ILE A 318 16.95 -4.54 4.80
N SER A 319 16.38 -5.56 5.47
CA SER A 319 17.10 -6.43 6.42
C SER A 319 18.22 -7.20 5.74
N MET A 320 18.00 -7.64 4.50
CA MET A 320 19.02 -8.35 3.72
C MET A 320 20.09 -7.41 3.15
N LYS A 321 19.93 -6.07 3.23
CA LYS A 321 20.82 -5.08 2.59
C LYS A 321 21.17 -5.52 1.17
N ALA A 322 20.12 -5.62 0.35
CA ALA A 322 20.14 -6.38 -0.90
C ALA A 322 21.34 -6.03 -1.79
N THR A 323 22.04 -7.05 -2.28
CA THR A 323 23.08 -6.94 -3.31
C THR A 323 22.84 -8.04 -4.34
N ILE A 324 23.38 -7.90 -5.55
CA ILE A 324 23.24 -8.95 -6.58
C ILE A 324 23.71 -10.32 -6.06
N ARG A 325 24.79 -10.36 -5.27
CA ARG A 325 25.31 -11.59 -4.68
C ARG A 325 24.35 -12.22 -3.67
N ARG A 326 23.73 -11.40 -2.79
CA ARG A 326 22.76 -11.87 -1.79
C ARG A 326 21.46 -12.33 -2.45
N LEU A 327 20.94 -11.53 -3.39
CA LEU A 327 19.74 -11.85 -4.16
C LEU A 327 19.94 -13.10 -5.02
N GLY A 328 21.12 -13.28 -5.60
CA GLY A 328 21.50 -14.47 -6.38
C GLY A 328 21.48 -15.80 -5.63
N ALA A 329 21.35 -15.78 -4.29
CA ALA A 329 21.13 -16.99 -3.49
C ALA A 329 19.68 -17.53 -3.60
N PHE A 330 18.78 -16.72 -4.17
CA PHE A 330 17.37 -17.04 -4.36
C PHE A 330 17.07 -17.25 -5.84
N GLY A 331 16.02 -18.02 -6.14
CA GLY A 331 15.46 -18.04 -7.49
C GLY A 331 14.77 -16.71 -7.80
N ARG A 332 14.65 -16.34 -9.08
CA ARG A 332 13.82 -15.19 -9.52
C ARG A 332 12.34 -15.54 -9.70
N ASP A 333 11.94 -16.73 -9.27
CA ASP A 333 10.59 -17.25 -9.35
C ASP A 333 9.83 -17.05 -8.02
N SER A 334 8.55 -17.43 -7.98
CA SER A 334 7.71 -17.33 -6.78
C SER A 334 8.29 -18.09 -5.59
N LYS A 335 8.90 -19.26 -5.82
CA LYS A 335 9.55 -20.05 -4.76
C LYS A 335 10.76 -19.31 -4.17
N GLY A 336 11.56 -18.68 -5.02
CA GLY A 336 12.68 -17.86 -4.60
C GLY A 336 12.25 -16.61 -3.84
N LEU A 337 11.17 -15.94 -4.26
CA LEU A 337 10.58 -14.81 -3.55
C LEU A 337 10.10 -15.20 -2.15
N VAL A 338 9.38 -16.31 -2.00
CA VAL A 338 8.94 -16.79 -0.68
C VAL A 338 10.15 -17.09 0.21
N ARG A 339 11.16 -17.79 -0.31
CA ARG A 339 12.41 -18.06 0.42
C ARG A 339 13.16 -16.78 0.82
N PHE A 340 13.08 -15.74 0.00
CA PHE A 340 13.67 -14.43 0.27
C PHE A 340 12.96 -13.74 1.43
N ILE A 341 11.62 -13.71 1.41
CA ILE A 341 10.81 -13.15 2.50
C ILE A 341 11.08 -13.91 3.81
N ASP A 342 11.08 -15.24 3.76
CA ASP A 342 11.33 -16.10 4.93
C ASP A 342 12.80 -16.14 5.39
N SER A 343 13.72 -15.45 4.70
CA SER A 343 15.15 -15.46 5.05
C SER A 343 15.54 -14.51 6.17
N VAL A 344 14.62 -13.62 6.56
CA VAL A 344 14.79 -12.67 7.66
C VAL A 344 13.91 -13.07 8.84
N ALA A 345 14.27 -12.64 10.05
CA ALA A 345 13.41 -12.85 11.21
C ALA A 345 12.02 -12.25 10.90
N PRO A 346 10.91 -12.96 11.12
CA PRO A 346 9.59 -12.43 10.79
C PRO A 346 9.24 -11.25 11.69
N LEU A 347 8.46 -10.29 11.15
CA LEU A 347 7.92 -9.18 11.96
C LEU A 347 6.94 -9.69 13.02
N MET A 348 6.25 -10.78 12.69
CA MET A 348 5.33 -11.51 13.55
C MET A 348 6.03 -12.70 14.20
N SER A 349 5.81 -12.93 15.49
CA SER A 349 6.08 -14.23 16.11
C SER A 349 5.29 -15.35 15.41
N ALA A 350 5.73 -16.60 15.59
CA ALA A 350 5.02 -17.75 15.02
C ALA A 350 3.56 -17.82 15.49
N ASP A 351 3.29 -17.49 16.76
CA ASP A 351 1.95 -17.50 17.34
C ASP A 351 1.07 -16.38 16.77
N GLU A 352 1.60 -15.17 16.63
CA GLU A 352 0.89 -14.05 15.98
C GLU A 352 0.60 -14.37 14.51
N LYS A 353 1.58 -14.93 13.78
CA LYS A 353 1.40 -15.37 12.39
C LYS A 353 0.31 -16.45 12.29
N ALA A 354 0.27 -17.40 13.23
CA ALA A 354 -0.76 -18.43 13.26
C ALA A 354 -2.14 -17.83 13.58
N ALA A 355 -2.25 -16.95 14.57
CA ALA A 355 -3.50 -16.24 14.91
C ALA A 355 -4.03 -15.44 13.71
N TYR A 356 -3.15 -14.68 13.07
CA TYR A 356 -3.47 -13.91 11.87
C TYR A 356 -3.92 -14.79 10.70
N ARG A 357 -3.23 -15.91 10.43
CA ARG A 357 -3.66 -16.87 9.40
C ARG A 357 -5.05 -17.44 9.67
N ARG A 358 -5.37 -17.73 10.93
CA ARG A 358 -6.72 -18.16 11.34
C ARG A 358 -7.76 -17.08 11.08
N GLU A 359 -7.45 -15.81 11.37
CA GLU A 359 -8.36 -14.69 11.08
C GLU A 359 -8.63 -14.52 9.57
N LEU A 360 -7.62 -14.75 8.74
CA LEU A 360 -7.76 -14.77 7.28
C LEU A 360 -8.50 -16.01 6.75
N GLY A 361 -8.84 -16.98 7.60
CA GLY A 361 -9.44 -18.23 7.17
C GLY A 361 -8.49 -19.12 6.36
N LEU A 362 -7.17 -18.88 6.45
CA LEU A 362 -6.16 -19.69 5.80
C LEU A 362 -5.90 -20.95 6.63
N LEU A 363 -5.87 -22.11 5.96
CA LEU A 363 -5.54 -23.37 6.62
C LEU A 363 -4.11 -23.33 7.20
N GLU A 364 -3.95 -23.88 8.40
CA GLU A 364 -2.64 -24.18 8.98
C GLU A 364 -2.01 -25.33 8.15
N HIS A 365 -0.94 -25.04 7.42
CA HIS A 365 -0.20 -26.00 6.58
C HIS A 365 1.15 -26.30 7.20
#